data_AF-X0TW75-F1
#
_entry.id   AF-X0TW75-F1
#
_cell.length_a   1.000
_cell.length_b   1.000
_cell.length_c   1.000
_cell.angle_alpha   90.00
_cell.angle_beta   90.00
_cell.angle_gamma   90.00
#
_symmetry.space_group_name_H-M   'P 1'
#
loop_
_entity.id
_entity.type
_entity.pdbx_description
1 polymer ?
#
loop_
_entity_poly.entity_id
_entity_poly.type
_entity_poly.pdbx_seq_one_letter_code
_entity_poly.pdbx_strand_id
1 'polypeptide(L)'
;TAKMDKIFRSYYVWPKFPSISMSGDSCALYCKHCNHTYLNDMQSLTKPEKFLETCRQLADNGTVGFLLSGGCNKNGKMLNLRKLLPVIKQIKRETDLIIKLHAGFVDTTLAEDIVSAGIDIASVEVVGSNETIKEIFDFNASTNSYVNTLQNLESAGMPYIVPHICIGLHYGEINGEFEALKIIKEFCNPSLLVMIVFRPTKGTVLENCKIPSISDISTVVKKAKEMFPYKDIS
;
A
#
# COMPACT_ATOMS: atom_id res chain seq x y z
N THR A 1 35.32 -9.17 3.98
CA THR A 1 34.15 -8.47 3.40
C THR A 1 33.25 -9.51 2.76
N ALA A 2 32.15 -9.89 3.41
CA ALA A 2 31.22 -10.86 2.85
C ALA A 2 30.57 -10.25 1.61
N LYS A 3 30.83 -10.84 0.44
CA LYS A 3 30.22 -10.48 -0.84
C LYS A 3 28.73 -10.80 -0.69
N MET A 4 27.86 -9.79 -0.53
CA MET A 4 26.43 -10.02 -0.60
C MET A 4 26.10 -10.50 -2.00
N ASP A 5 25.60 -11.73 -2.13
CA ASP A 5 25.11 -12.24 -3.39
C ASP A 5 23.96 -11.34 -3.87
N LYS A 6 24.12 -10.79 -5.08
CA LYS A 6 23.09 -9.98 -5.71
C LYS A 6 22.03 -10.92 -6.28
N ILE A 7 21.01 -11.21 -5.48
CA ILE A 7 19.89 -12.06 -5.88
C ILE A 7 18.76 -11.16 -6.41
N PHE A 8 18.41 -11.32 -7.68
CA PHE A 8 17.20 -10.74 -8.25
C PHE A 8 16.06 -11.76 -8.14
N ARG A 9 14.98 -11.40 -7.43
CA ARG A 9 13.79 -12.25 -7.28
C ARG A 9 12.66 -11.64 -8.09
N SER A 10 12.00 -12.47 -8.90
CA SER A 10 10.76 -12.11 -9.57
C SER A 10 9.64 -13.01 -9.06
N TYR A 11 8.47 -12.42 -8.81
CA TYR A 11 7.32 -13.12 -8.24
C TYR A 11 6.14 -13.00 -9.18
N TYR A 12 5.53 -14.14 -9.53
CA TYR A 12 4.20 -14.18 -10.12
C TYR A 12 3.23 -14.60 -9.03
N VAL A 13 2.46 -13.64 -8.53
CA VAL A 13 1.69 -13.83 -7.29
C VAL A 13 0.31 -14.47 -7.54
N TRP A 14 -0.21 -14.40 -8.75
CA TRP A 14 -1.46 -15.08 -9.12
C TRP A 14 -1.21 -16.57 -9.43
N PRO A 15 -2.15 -17.49 -9.12
CA PRO A 15 -3.40 -17.27 -8.38
C PRO A 15 -3.23 -17.31 -6.84
N LYS A 16 -2.00 -17.45 -6.33
CA LYS A 16 -1.73 -17.75 -4.91
C LYS A 16 -1.87 -16.56 -3.95
N PHE A 17 -1.97 -15.33 -4.45
CA PHE A 17 -2.10 -14.11 -3.67
C PHE A 17 -3.00 -13.10 -4.40
N PRO A 18 -4.32 -13.35 -4.50
CA PRO A 18 -5.24 -12.48 -5.21
C PRO A 18 -5.38 -11.09 -4.59
N SER A 19 -5.81 -10.13 -5.40
CA SER A 19 -6.18 -8.78 -4.97
C SER A 19 -7.69 -8.68 -4.77
N ILE A 20 -8.10 -8.32 -3.55
CA ILE A 20 -9.49 -8.20 -3.12
C ILE A 20 -9.79 -6.74 -2.78
N SER A 21 -10.84 -6.18 -3.39
CA SER A 21 -11.37 -4.87 -3.04
C SER A 21 -12.53 -4.99 -2.05
N MET A 22 -12.38 -4.35 -0.89
CA MET A 22 -13.41 -4.24 0.14
C MET A 22 -14.51 -3.22 -0.19
N SER A 23 -14.31 -2.39 -1.22
CA SER A 23 -15.27 -1.38 -1.66
C SER A 23 -15.74 -1.59 -3.11
N GLY A 24 -15.30 -2.66 -3.77
CA GLY A 24 -15.48 -2.82 -5.20
C GLY A 24 -14.74 -1.72 -5.98
N ASP A 25 -15.43 -1.07 -6.90
CA ASP A 25 -14.96 0.09 -7.67
C ASP A 25 -15.18 1.43 -6.97
N SER A 26 -15.85 1.44 -5.81
CA SER A 26 -16.22 2.67 -5.13
C SER A 26 -15.01 3.32 -4.46
N CYS A 27 -14.78 4.59 -4.78
CA CYS A 27 -13.82 5.49 -4.12
C CYS A 27 -14.38 6.93 -4.16
N ALA A 28 -14.19 7.70 -3.09
CA ALA A 28 -14.60 9.10 -3.03
C ALA A 28 -13.55 10.07 -3.59
N LEU A 29 -12.35 9.56 -3.89
CA LEU A 29 -11.23 10.33 -4.45
C LEU A 29 -11.17 10.16 -5.96
N TYR A 30 -10.79 11.21 -6.67
CA TYR A 30 -10.64 11.25 -8.13
C TYR A 30 -9.16 11.51 -8.51
N CYS A 31 -8.26 10.74 -7.92
CA CYS A 31 -6.83 10.92 -8.10
C CYS A 31 -6.46 10.86 -9.59
N LYS A 32 -5.68 11.84 -10.07
CA LYS A 32 -5.31 11.98 -11.48
C LYS A 32 -4.61 10.75 -12.08
N HIS A 33 -3.91 9.97 -11.25
CA HIS A 33 -3.11 8.82 -11.68
C HIS A 33 -3.89 7.49 -11.79
N CYS A 34 -5.00 7.34 -11.05
CA CYS A 34 -5.77 6.10 -11.06
C CYS A 34 -7.22 6.31 -11.49
N ASN A 35 -7.88 7.38 -11.04
CA ASN A 35 -9.29 7.68 -11.28
C ASN A 35 -10.17 6.40 -11.22
N HIS A 36 -10.06 5.67 -10.10
CA HIS A 36 -10.78 4.40 -9.82
C HIS A 36 -10.34 3.19 -10.66
N THR A 37 -9.59 3.38 -11.74
CA THR A 37 -9.20 2.33 -12.71
C THR A 37 -8.58 1.11 -12.04
N TYR A 38 -7.70 1.32 -11.05
CA TYR A 38 -7.00 0.22 -10.38
C TYR A 38 -7.92 -0.72 -9.60
N LEU A 39 -9.11 -0.26 -9.20
CA LEU A 39 -10.07 -1.10 -8.47
C LEU A 39 -10.78 -2.11 -9.39
N ASN A 40 -10.81 -1.85 -10.70
CA ASN A 40 -11.52 -2.69 -11.67
C ASN A 40 -10.85 -4.07 -11.85
N ASP A 41 -9.55 -4.16 -11.61
CA ASP A 41 -8.77 -5.40 -11.72
C ASP A 41 -8.77 -6.22 -10.42
N MET A 42 -9.53 -5.80 -9.41
CA MET A 42 -9.62 -6.46 -8.11
C MET A 42 -10.92 -7.26 -7.96
N GLN A 43 -10.85 -8.39 -7.25
CA GLN A 43 -12.05 -9.14 -6.89
C GLN A 43 -12.88 -8.35 -5.87
N SER A 44 -14.10 -7.96 -6.24
CA SER A 44 -14.99 -7.17 -5.38
C SER A 44 -15.66 -8.04 -4.30
N LEU A 45 -15.35 -7.79 -3.03
CA LEU A 45 -15.95 -8.47 -1.88
C LEU A 45 -16.38 -7.45 -0.81
N THR A 46 -17.51 -6.80 -1.06
CA THR A 46 -18.04 -5.70 -0.21
C THR A 46 -18.97 -6.17 0.92
N LYS A 47 -19.45 -7.42 0.86
CA LYS A 47 -20.35 -8.01 1.86
C LYS A 47 -19.57 -8.92 2.81
N PRO A 48 -19.64 -8.70 4.15
CA PRO A 48 -18.95 -9.51 5.16
C PRO A 48 -19.08 -11.03 4.97
N GLU A 49 -20.29 -11.51 4.70
CA GLU A 49 -20.60 -12.94 4.62
C GLU A 49 -19.92 -13.57 3.41
N LYS A 50 -20.02 -12.88 2.25
CA LYS A 50 -19.37 -13.31 1.02
C LYS A 50 -17.85 -13.19 1.10
N PHE A 51 -17.33 -12.18 1.79
CA PHE A 51 -15.90 -12.03 2.03
C PHE A 51 -15.35 -13.22 2.83
N LEU A 52 -16.01 -13.57 3.94
CA LEU A 52 -15.64 -14.74 4.76
C LEU A 52 -15.69 -16.05 3.98
N GLU A 53 -16.79 -16.31 3.28
CA GLU A 53 -16.96 -17.53 2.48
C GLU A 53 -15.87 -17.65 1.40
N THR A 54 -15.58 -16.55 0.71
CA THR A 54 -14.53 -16.54 -0.32
C THR A 54 -13.15 -16.80 0.28
N CYS A 55 -12.82 -16.21 1.44
CA CYS A 55 -11.55 -16.48 2.11
C CYS A 55 -11.40 -17.94 2.53
N ARG A 56 -12.47 -18.60 3.00
CA ARG A 56 -12.44 -20.05 3.28
C ARG A 56 -12.14 -20.85 2.01
N GLN A 57 -12.83 -20.55 0.91
CA GLN A 57 -12.58 -21.21 -0.38
C GLN A 57 -11.14 -20.99 -0.88
N LEU A 58 -10.59 -19.78 -0.71
CA LEU A 58 -9.20 -19.49 -1.07
C LEU A 58 -8.23 -20.35 -0.25
N ALA A 59 -8.46 -20.48 1.06
CA ALA A 59 -7.66 -21.33 1.94
C ALA A 59 -7.74 -22.81 1.53
N ASP A 60 -8.95 -23.33 1.30
CA ASP A 60 -9.18 -24.72 0.88
C ASP A 60 -8.49 -25.04 -0.47
N ASN A 61 -8.37 -24.05 -1.35
CA ASN A 61 -7.69 -24.16 -2.63
C ASN A 61 -6.16 -23.96 -2.56
N GLY A 62 -5.57 -23.84 -1.36
CA GLY A 62 -4.12 -23.71 -1.17
C GLY A 62 -3.55 -22.33 -1.51
N THR A 63 -4.37 -21.28 -1.44
CA THR A 63 -3.93 -19.88 -1.55
C THR A 63 -3.06 -19.53 -0.35
N VAL A 64 -2.00 -18.75 -0.56
CA VAL A 64 -1.05 -18.37 0.51
C VAL A 64 -1.59 -17.20 1.33
N GLY A 65 -2.29 -16.29 0.69
CA GLY A 65 -2.81 -15.08 1.32
C GLY A 65 -3.51 -14.19 0.29
N PHE A 66 -3.79 -12.95 0.64
CA PHE A 66 -4.39 -12.00 -0.31
C PHE A 66 -4.01 -10.56 0.03
N LEU A 67 -4.03 -9.71 -1.00
CA LEU A 67 -4.00 -8.26 -0.85
C LEU A 67 -5.44 -7.79 -0.61
N LEU A 68 -5.67 -7.16 0.53
CA LEU A 68 -6.90 -6.46 0.85
C LEU A 68 -6.69 -4.96 0.62
N SER A 69 -7.46 -4.37 -0.29
CA SER A 69 -7.46 -2.93 -0.57
C SER A 69 -8.86 -2.47 -0.96
N GLY A 70 -9.01 -1.32 -1.59
CA GLY A 70 -10.27 -0.65 -1.88
C GLY A 70 -10.09 0.86 -2.03
N GLY A 71 -11.18 1.53 -2.36
CA GLY A 71 -11.25 2.98 -2.41
C GLY A 71 -11.28 3.62 -1.02
N CYS A 72 -11.00 4.92 -1.01
CA CYS A 72 -10.96 5.74 0.19
C CYS A 72 -12.17 6.67 0.26
N ASN A 73 -12.50 7.11 1.48
CA ASN A 73 -13.35 8.28 1.68
C ASN A 73 -12.58 9.59 1.42
N LYS A 74 -13.28 10.73 1.51
CA LYS A 74 -12.70 12.07 1.29
C LYS A 74 -11.52 12.45 2.20
N ASN A 75 -11.32 11.71 3.29
CA ASN A 75 -10.24 11.91 4.25
C ASN A 75 -9.11 10.89 4.09
N GLY A 76 -9.08 10.13 2.98
CA GLY A 76 -8.04 9.12 2.72
C GLY A 76 -8.16 7.84 3.54
N LYS A 77 -9.26 7.62 4.28
CA LYS A 77 -9.48 6.37 5.03
C LYS A 77 -10.18 5.34 4.16
N MET A 78 -9.76 4.08 4.26
CA MET A 78 -10.33 2.97 3.50
C MET A 78 -11.84 2.80 3.78
N LEU A 79 -12.63 2.67 2.72
CA LEU A 79 -14.05 2.36 2.82
C LEU A 79 -14.25 0.93 3.35
N ASN A 80 -15.25 0.70 4.18
CA ASN A 80 -15.62 -0.62 4.73
C ASN A 80 -14.58 -1.33 5.63
N LEU A 81 -13.35 -0.83 5.81
CA LEU A 81 -12.32 -1.51 6.60
C LEU A 81 -12.81 -1.84 8.01
N ARG A 82 -13.29 -0.84 8.79
CA ARG A 82 -13.78 -1.06 10.16
C ARG A 82 -14.89 -2.11 10.24
N LYS A 83 -15.77 -2.16 9.24
CA LYS A 83 -16.85 -3.15 9.14
C LYS A 83 -16.31 -4.56 8.92
N LEU A 84 -15.18 -4.70 8.22
CA LEU A 84 -14.56 -5.99 7.92
C LEU A 84 -13.57 -6.48 8.99
N LEU A 85 -13.08 -5.64 9.90
CA LEU A 85 -12.13 -6.06 10.94
C LEU A 85 -12.63 -7.26 11.78
N PRO A 86 -13.91 -7.33 12.22
CA PRO A 86 -14.42 -8.52 12.90
C PRO A 86 -14.39 -9.79 12.03
N VAL A 87 -14.62 -9.64 10.72
CA VAL A 87 -14.57 -10.75 9.75
C VAL A 87 -13.13 -11.21 9.53
N ILE A 88 -12.19 -10.27 9.41
CA ILE A 88 -10.75 -10.55 9.30
C ILE A 88 -10.29 -11.35 10.52
N LYS A 89 -10.71 -10.95 11.72
CA LYS A 89 -10.44 -11.69 12.96
C LYS A 89 -11.04 -13.10 12.95
N GLN A 90 -12.15 -13.31 12.27
CA GLN A 90 -12.71 -14.65 12.08
C GLN A 90 -11.89 -15.46 11.06
N ILE A 91 -11.52 -14.86 9.93
CA ILE A 91 -10.68 -15.51 8.90
C ILE A 91 -9.35 -15.98 9.50
N LYS A 92 -8.69 -15.16 10.32
CA LYS A 92 -7.42 -15.52 10.98
C LYS A 92 -7.57 -16.62 12.04
N ARG A 93 -8.78 -16.85 12.57
CA ARG A 93 -9.06 -17.97 13.48
C ARG A 93 -9.35 -19.28 12.74
N GLU A 94 -9.80 -19.18 11.49
CA GLU A 94 -10.27 -20.32 10.70
C GLU A 94 -9.27 -20.75 9.62
N THR A 95 -8.28 -19.90 9.29
CA THR A 95 -7.35 -20.12 8.18
C THR A 95 -5.96 -19.57 8.50
N ASP A 96 -4.94 -20.08 7.81
CA ASP A 96 -3.55 -19.59 7.87
C ASP A 96 -3.23 -18.53 6.79
N LEU A 97 -4.26 -17.94 6.17
CA LEU A 97 -4.06 -16.96 5.11
C LEU A 97 -3.28 -15.74 5.62
N ILE A 98 -2.27 -15.33 4.84
CA ILE A 98 -1.55 -14.06 5.05
C ILE A 98 -2.41 -12.92 4.51
N ILE A 99 -2.73 -11.94 5.35
CA ILE A 99 -3.56 -10.79 4.99
C ILE A 99 -2.66 -9.56 4.90
N LYS A 100 -2.46 -9.09 3.67
CA LYS A 100 -1.76 -7.83 3.38
C LYS A 100 -2.79 -6.73 3.15
N LEU A 101 -2.84 -5.74 4.02
CA LEU A 101 -3.74 -4.58 3.89
C LEU A 101 -3.02 -3.40 3.25
N HIS A 102 -3.58 -2.81 2.20
CA HIS A 102 -3.24 -1.44 1.80
C HIS A 102 -4.09 -0.46 2.61
N ALA A 103 -3.50 0.18 3.62
CA ALA A 103 -4.26 0.66 4.78
C ALA A 103 -4.93 2.04 4.60
N GLY A 104 -4.54 2.81 3.58
CA GLY A 104 -4.91 4.23 3.51
C GLY A 104 -4.42 4.99 4.74
N PHE A 105 -5.12 6.05 5.15
CA PHE A 105 -4.80 6.76 6.39
C PHE A 105 -5.43 6.10 7.61
N VAL A 106 -4.60 5.96 8.64
CA VAL A 106 -4.90 5.20 9.86
C VAL A 106 -4.77 6.11 11.08
N ASP A 107 -5.84 6.20 11.87
CA ASP A 107 -5.81 6.81 13.21
C ASP A 107 -5.41 5.77 14.28
N THR A 108 -5.05 6.22 15.48
CA THR A 108 -4.56 5.36 16.57
C THR A 108 -5.50 4.19 16.85
N THR A 109 -6.80 4.45 17.02
CA THR A 109 -7.80 3.40 17.27
C THR A 109 -7.90 2.41 16.10
N LEU A 110 -7.87 2.90 14.86
CA LEU A 110 -7.88 2.01 13.69
C LEU A 110 -6.62 1.14 13.61
N ALA A 111 -5.45 1.67 13.97
CA ALA A 111 -4.22 0.89 13.98
C ALA A 111 -4.30 -0.26 14.99
N GLU A 112 -4.80 0.02 16.20
CA GLU A 112 -5.04 -1.01 17.23
C GLU A 112 -6.06 -2.05 16.75
N ASP A 113 -7.16 -1.62 16.13
CA ASP A 113 -8.19 -2.52 15.59
C ASP A 113 -7.62 -3.40 14.45
N ILE A 114 -6.76 -2.85 13.58
CA ILE A 114 -6.06 -3.56 12.50
C ILE A 114 -5.19 -4.68 13.07
N VAL A 115 -4.37 -4.37 14.09
CA VAL A 115 -3.48 -5.34 14.73
C VAL A 115 -4.29 -6.40 15.48
N SER A 116 -5.32 -5.99 16.23
CA SER A 116 -6.22 -6.89 16.98
C SER A 116 -7.04 -7.81 16.09
N ALA A 117 -7.30 -7.42 14.85
CA ALA A 117 -7.94 -8.28 13.85
C ALA A 117 -6.99 -9.34 13.28
N GLY A 118 -5.67 -9.21 13.48
CA GLY A 118 -4.67 -10.16 13.00
C GLY A 118 -4.24 -9.93 11.55
N ILE A 119 -4.31 -8.68 11.06
CA ILE A 119 -3.68 -8.33 9.79
C ILE A 119 -2.17 -8.53 9.92
N ASP A 120 -1.55 -9.15 8.93
CA ASP A 120 -0.13 -9.52 8.98
C ASP A 120 0.74 -8.37 8.46
N ILE A 121 0.36 -7.75 7.35
CA ILE A 121 1.18 -6.76 6.64
C ILE A 121 0.38 -5.49 6.36
N ALA A 122 0.92 -4.33 6.73
CA ALA A 122 0.38 -3.02 6.38
C ALA A 122 1.23 -2.38 5.27
N SER A 123 0.66 -2.27 4.08
CA SER A 123 1.20 -1.46 2.98
C SER A 123 0.69 -0.03 3.06
N VAL A 124 1.62 0.92 3.00
CA VAL A 124 1.33 2.34 3.14
C VAL A 124 2.03 3.09 2.01
N GLU A 125 1.28 3.68 1.08
CA GLU A 125 1.85 4.66 0.15
C GLU A 125 2.33 5.87 0.94
N VAL A 126 3.56 6.35 0.71
CA VAL A 126 4.16 7.50 1.40
C VAL A 126 4.54 8.56 0.38
N VAL A 127 3.85 9.71 0.45
CA VAL A 127 4.11 10.84 -0.45
C VAL A 127 4.75 11.97 0.37
N GLY A 128 5.99 12.30 0.03
CA GLY A 128 6.78 13.31 0.75
C GLY A 128 6.64 14.75 0.23
N SER A 129 5.63 15.05 -0.59
CA SER A 129 5.40 16.39 -1.14
C SER A 129 3.93 16.79 -1.01
N ASN A 130 3.66 17.89 -0.32
CA ASN A 130 2.33 18.48 -0.23
C ASN A 130 1.81 18.93 -1.60
N GLU A 131 2.71 19.33 -2.51
CA GLU A 131 2.37 19.68 -3.88
C GLU A 131 1.89 18.44 -4.65
N THR A 132 2.63 17.33 -4.57
CA THR A 132 2.20 16.05 -5.17
C THR A 132 0.87 15.57 -4.59
N ILE A 133 0.67 15.66 -3.27
CA ILE A 133 -0.59 15.29 -2.63
C ILE A 133 -1.75 16.12 -3.18
N LYS A 134 -1.60 17.45 -3.18
CA LYS A 134 -2.61 18.38 -3.66
C LYS A 134 -2.93 18.17 -5.13
N GLU A 135 -1.91 18.03 -5.97
CA GLU A 135 -2.11 18.00 -7.41
C GLU A 135 -2.54 16.64 -7.95
N ILE A 136 -2.04 15.55 -7.37
CA ILE A 136 -2.26 14.20 -7.91
C ILE A 136 -3.45 13.51 -7.24
N PHE A 137 -3.64 13.69 -5.94
CA PHE A 137 -4.72 13.03 -5.21
C PHE A 137 -5.95 13.94 -5.00
N ASP A 138 -5.73 15.25 -4.92
CA ASP A 138 -6.77 16.28 -4.81
C ASP A 138 -7.73 16.07 -3.63
N PHE A 139 -7.16 15.98 -2.42
CA PHE A 139 -7.92 15.86 -1.18
C PHE A 139 -7.19 16.54 -0.01
N ASN A 140 -7.90 16.74 1.10
CA ASN A 140 -7.37 17.45 2.26
C ASN A 140 -6.39 16.59 3.08
N ALA A 141 -5.14 16.52 2.63
CA ALA A 141 -4.07 15.78 3.24
C ALA A 141 -2.72 16.49 3.11
N SER A 142 -1.77 16.09 3.94
CA SER A 142 -0.39 16.58 3.89
C SER A 142 0.59 15.45 4.20
N THR A 143 1.88 15.73 4.07
CA THR A 143 2.96 14.81 4.50
C THR A 143 2.77 14.33 5.94
N ASN A 144 2.21 15.17 6.82
CA ASN A 144 1.90 14.80 8.20
C ASN A 144 0.82 13.70 8.31
N SER A 145 -0.08 13.58 7.34
CA SER A 145 -1.06 12.48 7.31
C SER A 145 -0.37 11.12 7.17
N TYR A 146 0.70 11.06 6.38
CA TYR A 146 1.53 9.87 6.21
C TYR A 146 2.39 9.59 7.44
N VAL A 147 3.00 10.63 8.03
CA VAL A 147 3.73 10.55 9.31
C VAL A 147 2.86 9.93 10.39
N ASN A 148 1.66 10.48 10.61
CA ASN A 148 0.72 9.99 11.62
C ASN A 148 0.32 8.54 11.35
N THR A 149 0.10 8.16 10.09
CA THR A 149 -0.27 6.80 9.71
C THR A 149 0.84 5.81 10.07
N LEU A 150 2.10 6.11 9.72
CA LEU A 150 3.25 5.26 10.05
C LEU A 150 3.46 5.16 11.56
N GLN A 151 3.42 6.29 12.28
CA GLN A 151 3.57 6.32 13.74
C GLN A 151 2.48 5.51 14.45
N ASN A 152 1.22 5.63 14.01
CA ASN A 152 0.10 4.90 14.60
C ASN A 152 0.25 3.39 14.40
N LEU A 153 0.65 2.95 13.20
CA LEU A 153 0.87 1.53 12.91
C LEU A 153 2.06 0.97 13.70
N GLU A 154 3.19 1.70 13.75
CA GLU A 154 4.37 1.31 14.52
C GLU A 154 4.03 1.21 16.02
N SER A 155 3.34 2.21 16.56
CA SER A 155 2.96 2.27 17.98
C SER A 155 1.93 1.21 18.38
N ALA A 156 1.04 0.83 17.45
CA ALA A 156 0.12 -0.28 17.65
C ALA A 156 0.79 -1.66 17.59
N GLY A 157 2.09 -1.73 17.23
CA GLY A 157 2.83 -2.98 17.12
C GLY A 157 2.50 -3.76 15.85
N MET A 158 2.23 -3.08 14.74
CA MET A 158 1.97 -3.73 13.45
C MET A 158 3.12 -4.67 13.05
N PRO A 159 2.89 -5.99 12.85
CA PRO A 159 3.97 -6.95 12.65
C PRO A 159 4.91 -6.63 11.48
N TYR A 160 4.34 -6.26 10.33
CA TYR A 160 5.10 -5.88 9.15
C TYR A 160 4.55 -4.59 8.54
N ILE A 161 5.36 -3.54 8.52
CA ILE A 161 5.07 -2.29 7.83
C ILE A 161 5.89 -2.26 6.54
N VAL A 162 5.21 -2.08 5.41
CA VAL A 162 5.79 -2.09 4.06
C VAL A 162 5.44 -0.78 3.36
N PRO A 163 6.24 0.28 3.56
CA PRO A 163 6.04 1.54 2.87
C PRO A 163 6.26 1.40 1.37
N HIS A 164 5.40 2.05 0.59
CA HIS A 164 5.48 2.17 -0.86
C HIS A 164 5.83 3.61 -1.21
N ILE A 165 6.76 3.79 -2.15
CA ILE A 165 7.06 5.09 -2.76
C ILE A 165 6.85 4.96 -4.27
N CYS A 166 5.92 5.73 -4.81
CA CYS A 166 5.76 5.85 -6.26
C CYS A 166 6.73 6.90 -6.84
N ILE A 167 7.79 6.44 -7.49
CA ILE A 167 8.81 7.25 -8.16
C ILE A 167 8.21 7.88 -9.41
N GLY A 168 8.26 9.21 -9.51
CA GLY A 168 7.73 9.96 -10.64
C GLY A 168 6.22 10.16 -10.59
N LEU A 169 5.58 9.99 -9.44
CA LEU A 169 4.12 10.18 -9.31
C LEU A 169 3.70 11.61 -9.70
N HIS A 170 4.58 12.59 -9.46
CA HIS A 170 4.35 13.98 -9.81
C HIS A 170 4.68 14.23 -11.29
N TYR A 171 3.77 13.85 -12.17
CA TYR A 171 3.90 14.05 -13.61
C TYR A 171 5.21 13.51 -14.22
N GLY A 172 5.70 12.38 -13.70
CA GLY A 172 6.95 11.75 -14.13
C GLY A 172 8.21 12.38 -13.55
N GLU A 173 8.10 13.37 -12.66
CA GLU A 173 9.22 14.05 -12.01
C GLU A 173 9.40 13.60 -10.57
N ILE A 174 10.63 13.71 -10.07
CA ILE A 174 10.94 13.50 -8.66
C ILE A 174 10.45 14.71 -7.85
N ASN A 175 9.37 14.52 -7.10
CA ASN A 175 8.80 15.51 -6.20
C ASN A 175 8.26 14.83 -4.93
N GLY A 176 9.13 14.71 -3.93
CA GLY A 176 8.81 14.22 -2.58
C GLY A 176 9.42 12.86 -2.21
N GLU A 177 9.98 12.09 -3.14
CA GLU A 177 10.48 10.74 -2.90
C GLU A 177 11.60 10.70 -1.86
N PHE A 178 12.53 11.67 -1.90
CA PHE A 178 13.60 11.77 -0.90
C PHE A 178 13.06 12.14 0.49
N GLU A 179 12.00 12.94 0.55
CA GLU A 179 11.36 13.29 1.81
C GLU A 179 10.55 12.12 2.35
N ALA A 180 9.87 11.35 1.49
CA ALA A 180 9.22 10.11 1.87
C ALA A 180 10.21 9.12 2.49
N LEU A 181 11.42 8.99 1.95
CA LEU A 181 12.48 8.18 2.55
C LEU A 181 12.89 8.64 3.95
N LYS A 182 12.94 9.97 4.20
CA LYS A 182 13.23 10.51 5.53
C LYS A 182 12.09 10.23 6.50
N ILE A 183 10.85 10.49 6.09
CA ILE A 183 9.63 10.19 6.85
C ILE A 183 9.63 8.72 7.27
N ILE A 184 9.85 7.79 6.33
CA ILE A 184 9.89 6.36 6.63
C ILE A 184 10.98 6.04 7.65
N LYS A 185 12.18 6.59 7.48
CA LYS A 185 13.33 6.33 8.36
C LYS A 185 13.10 6.82 9.79
N GLU A 186 12.36 7.91 9.96
CA GLU A 186 12.12 8.53 11.26
C GLU A 186 10.94 7.89 12.01
N PHE A 187 9.91 7.44 11.28
CA PHE A 187 8.60 7.12 11.89
C PHE A 187 8.19 5.66 11.86
N CYS A 188 8.94 4.77 11.21
CA CYS A 188 8.71 3.33 11.29
C CYS A 188 9.98 2.51 11.07
N ASN A 189 9.96 1.24 11.46
CA ASN A 189 11.00 0.28 11.11
C ASN A 189 10.52 -0.62 9.95
N PRO A 190 10.70 -0.22 8.68
CA PRO A 190 10.10 -0.93 7.56
C PRO A 190 10.66 -2.35 7.45
N SER A 191 9.79 -3.32 7.20
CA SER A 191 10.21 -4.70 6.94
C SER A 191 10.77 -4.86 5.53
N LEU A 192 10.20 -4.11 4.58
CA LEU A 192 10.56 -4.03 3.17
C LEU A 192 10.18 -2.63 2.68
N LEU A 193 10.98 -2.03 1.80
CA LEU A 193 10.55 -0.86 1.03
C LEU A 193 10.13 -1.31 -0.37
N VAL A 194 9.00 -0.83 -0.87
CA VAL A 194 8.55 -1.08 -2.24
C VAL A 194 8.67 0.20 -3.05
N MET A 195 9.40 0.13 -4.16
CA MET A 195 9.58 1.22 -5.10
C MET A 195 8.73 0.96 -6.33
N ILE A 196 7.67 1.73 -6.49
CA ILE A 196 6.79 1.64 -7.66
C ILE A 196 7.26 2.69 -8.65
N VAL A 197 7.54 2.31 -9.89
CA VAL A 197 7.82 3.30 -10.94
C VAL A 197 6.49 3.73 -11.53
N PHE A 198 6.21 5.04 -11.52
CA PHE A 198 5.02 5.60 -12.14
C PHE A 198 4.89 5.14 -13.58
N ARG A 199 3.71 4.63 -13.93
CA ARG A 199 3.31 4.34 -15.29
C ARG A 199 1.97 5.02 -15.59
N PRO A 200 1.85 5.71 -16.73
CA PRO A 200 0.59 6.27 -17.16
C PRO A 200 -0.53 5.22 -17.23
N THR A 201 -1.65 5.54 -16.60
CA THR A 201 -2.85 4.70 -16.61
C THR A 201 -3.79 5.19 -17.70
N LYS A 202 -4.12 4.31 -18.64
CA LYS A 202 -5.05 4.62 -19.75
C LYS A 202 -6.39 5.12 -19.19
N GLY A 203 -6.92 6.19 -19.78
CA GLY A 203 -8.22 6.77 -19.38
C GLY A 203 -8.16 7.62 -18.11
N THR A 204 -6.96 7.98 -17.64
CA THR A 204 -6.78 8.90 -16.51
C THR A 204 -6.18 10.23 -16.99
N VAL A 205 -6.22 11.27 -16.14
CA VAL A 205 -5.63 12.57 -16.45
C VAL A 205 -4.14 12.46 -16.79
N LEU A 206 -3.44 11.47 -16.22
CA LEU A 206 -2.02 11.24 -16.45
C LEU A 206 -1.72 10.22 -17.54
N GLU A 207 -2.68 9.80 -18.37
CA GLU A 207 -2.49 8.73 -19.37
C GLU A 207 -1.39 9.00 -20.40
N ASN A 208 -1.12 10.27 -20.70
CA ASN A 208 -0.09 10.72 -21.65
C ASN A 208 1.12 11.34 -20.96
N CYS A 209 1.21 11.19 -19.63
CA CYS A 209 2.31 11.71 -18.85
C CYS A 209 3.62 10.97 -19.19
N LYS A 210 4.75 11.66 -19.07
CA LYS A 210 6.05 10.99 -19.13
C LYS A 210 6.26 10.09 -17.92
N ILE A 211 7.05 9.04 -18.12
CA ILE A 211 7.61 8.22 -17.02
C ILE A 211 8.91 8.88 -16.51
N PRO A 212 9.29 8.66 -15.25
CA PRO A 212 10.58 9.11 -14.74
C PRO A 212 11.73 8.51 -15.52
N SER A 213 12.84 9.25 -15.62
CA SER A 213 14.02 8.76 -16.33
C SER A 213 14.70 7.62 -15.57
N ILE A 214 15.47 6.78 -16.28
CA ILE A 214 16.28 5.73 -15.64
C ILE A 214 17.26 6.34 -14.62
N SER A 215 17.77 7.55 -14.89
CA SER A 215 18.64 8.27 -13.97
C SER A 215 17.91 8.61 -12.67
N ASP A 216 16.68 9.11 -12.75
CA ASP A 216 15.86 9.46 -11.59
C ASP A 216 15.53 8.24 -10.75
N ILE A 217 15.04 7.17 -11.40
CA ILE A 217 14.77 5.88 -10.75
C ILE A 217 16.03 5.37 -10.05
N SER A 218 17.18 5.34 -10.75
CA SER A 218 18.44 4.90 -10.17
C SER A 218 18.86 5.76 -8.98
N THR A 219 18.62 7.07 -9.02
CA THR A 219 19.01 8.00 -7.97
C THR A 219 18.18 7.77 -6.70
N VAL A 220 16.85 7.64 -6.85
CA VAL A 220 15.96 7.34 -5.71
C VAL A 220 16.27 5.97 -5.10
N VAL A 221 16.43 4.93 -5.92
CA VAL A 221 16.75 3.58 -5.44
C VAL A 221 18.12 3.52 -4.74
N LYS A 222 19.14 4.18 -5.28
CA LYS A 222 20.46 4.30 -4.62
C LYS A 222 20.32 4.98 -3.27
N LYS A 223 19.59 6.10 -3.21
CA LYS A 223 19.37 6.84 -1.97
C LYS A 223 18.64 6.00 -0.93
N ALA A 224 17.62 5.25 -1.34
CA ALA A 224 16.93 4.31 -0.48
C ALA A 224 17.89 3.25 0.07
N LYS A 225 18.76 2.67 -0.77
CA LYS A 225 19.72 1.65 -0.30
C LYS A 225 20.77 2.22 0.66
N GLU A 226 21.22 3.44 0.44
CA GLU A 226 22.10 4.15 1.38
C GLU A 226 21.42 4.39 2.74
N MET A 227 20.14 4.77 2.73
CA MET A 227 19.39 5.07 3.95
C MET A 227 18.96 3.82 4.71
N PHE A 228 18.73 2.70 4.00
CA PHE A 228 18.26 1.41 4.51
C PHE A 228 19.20 0.25 4.07
N PRO A 229 20.47 0.23 4.51
CA PRO A 229 21.47 -0.71 3.99
C PRO A 229 21.12 -2.18 4.21
N TYR A 230 20.42 -2.49 5.31
CA TYR A 230 20.06 -3.86 5.71
C TYR A 230 18.59 -4.21 5.43
N LYS A 231 17.85 -3.36 4.72
CA LYS A 231 16.49 -3.68 4.29
C LYS A 231 16.48 -4.11 2.83
N ASP A 232 15.57 -5.01 2.53
CA ASP A 232 15.23 -5.33 1.15
C ASP A 232 14.49 -4.15 0.51
N ILE A 233 14.72 -3.97 -0.78
CA ILE A 233 14.01 -3.00 -1.62
C ILE A 233 13.47 -3.80 -2.79
N SER A 234 12.14 -3.76 -2.97
CA SER A 234 11.43 -4.39 -4.08
C SER A 234 11.10 -3.39 -5.17
#